data_AF-A0A4S4ZQU7-F1
#
_entry.id   AF-A0A4S4ZQU7-F1
#
_cell.length_a   1.000
_cell.length_b   1.000
_cell.length_c   1.000
_cell.angle_alpha   90.00
_cell.angle_beta   90.00
_cell.angle_gamma   90.00
#
_symmetry.space_group_name_H-M   'P 1'
#
loop_
_entity.id
_entity.type
_entity.pdbx_description
1 polymer ?
#
loop_
_entity_poly.entity_id
_entity_poly.type
_entity_poly.pdbx_seq_one_letter_code
_entity_poly.pdbx_strand_id
1 'polypeptide(L)'
;MPELPDPIERLSSFGEGIEGGDMPLSPAAVRRRGDQLRRRRNALVAGGAALAVAALTVPVFVVVGGDPNSQAPPVTKDPNDGSALGQHDLLTDEDTVYSEGADWFATDTVEGDGQAAFQLCARQSLTGLGATAILQRDFELRNTIQVEGETPPEVQGDHFREAVAQFPDAATASAAYDTIADWIRECTESATAAGTPDYRYLQTYDVDTELDGDAEAIVLDAHYRPVPEEIDPFRVSAYIAETGLVRVGDRIAVLDSVIVGQDYDFPPEDGGTPVKRMIPPAADRLRPGDATPEPDRSDAPVPSAPADPGADAIAPDFPLTAGWPDRSGDSDYTMEAPAAGNQALVPAGELRACGRTPEYGDFADRLTTRLTGPEDHRSRELLLFADLPAAEAYLDSVSAIYSLCPAEGEAPTMTTAVTPGSLGDQSFDIRRDSDGIGAVSIQVVRVGRAVLVDTRSTEGNDPGPLAAEAQDGMADVVATMGSLAP
;
A
#
# COMPACT_ATOMS: atom_id res chain seq x y z
N MET A 1 3.53 41.74 42.91
CA MET A 1 3.66 40.41 42.27
C MET A 1 5.11 40.01 42.41
N PRO A 2 5.43 38.85 43.02
CA PRO A 2 6.82 38.43 43.15
C PRO A 2 7.37 38.01 41.78
N GLU A 3 8.55 38.51 41.44
CA GLU A 3 9.27 38.15 40.21
C GLU A 3 9.68 36.68 40.27
N LEU A 4 9.43 35.95 39.17
CA LEU A 4 9.85 34.57 39.00
C LEU A 4 11.38 34.55 38.78
N PRO A 5 12.14 33.74 39.53
CA PRO A 5 13.60 33.67 39.40
C PRO A 5 14.01 33.08 38.05
N ASP A 6 15.15 33.57 37.55
CA ASP A 6 15.73 33.25 36.24
C ASP A 6 15.96 31.72 36.10
N PRO A 7 15.44 31.07 35.04
CA PRO A 7 15.63 29.65 34.81
C PRO A 7 17.11 29.23 34.67
N ILE A 8 18.02 30.15 34.35
CA ILE A 8 19.47 29.85 34.27
C ILE A 8 20.08 29.65 35.67
N GLU A 9 19.62 30.35 36.70
CA GLU A 9 20.08 30.15 38.08
C GLU A 9 19.63 28.79 38.66
N ARG A 10 18.56 28.18 38.13
CA ARG A 10 18.17 26.82 38.51
C ARG A 10 19.12 25.76 37.99
N LEU A 11 19.75 25.97 36.83
CA LEU A 11 20.65 24.98 36.23
C LEU A 11 22.02 24.91 36.91
N SER A 12 22.51 26.02 37.47
CA SER A 12 23.76 26.02 38.24
C SER A 12 23.65 25.26 39.57
N SER A 13 22.43 25.11 40.12
CA SER A 13 22.19 24.40 41.39
C SER A 13 22.26 22.87 41.29
N PHE A 14 22.23 22.29 40.08
CA PHE A 14 22.31 20.84 39.90
C PHE A 14 23.72 20.25 40.11
N GLY A 15 24.76 21.09 40.22
CA GLY A 15 26.15 20.64 40.35
C GLY A 15 26.70 20.55 41.78
N GLU A 16 26.11 21.26 42.75
CA GLU A 16 26.74 21.47 44.07
C GLU A 16 26.22 20.54 45.20
N GLY A 17 25.36 19.55 44.88
CA GLY A 17 24.63 18.77 45.91
C GLY A 17 24.93 17.28 46.02
N ILE A 18 25.72 16.66 45.15
CA ILE A 18 25.91 15.19 45.16
C ILE A 18 27.33 14.84 45.60
N GLU A 19 27.60 15.00 46.90
CA GLU A 19 28.69 14.27 47.56
C GLU A 19 28.23 12.85 47.90
N GLY A 20 28.85 11.84 47.26
CA GLY A 20 28.97 10.50 47.87
C GLY A 20 27.96 9.41 47.49
N GLY A 21 27.40 9.41 46.27
CA GLY A 21 26.71 8.21 45.75
C GLY A 21 27.71 7.17 45.25
N ASP A 22 27.83 6.03 45.93
CA ASP A 22 28.64 4.88 45.50
C ASP A 22 28.23 4.41 44.10
N MET A 23 29.06 4.71 43.10
CA MET A 23 28.90 4.16 41.74
C MET A 23 29.10 2.64 41.79
N PRO A 24 28.12 1.81 41.39
CA PRO A 24 28.11 0.38 41.72
C PRO A 24 29.19 -0.44 41.00
N LEU A 25 29.94 0.10 40.04
CA LEU A 25 31.03 -0.60 39.39
C LEU A 25 32.17 0.35 39.00
N SER A 26 33.40 0.00 39.38
CA SER A 26 34.57 0.76 38.94
C SER A 26 34.76 0.66 37.41
N PRO A 27 35.33 1.68 36.75
CA PRO A 27 35.64 1.63 35.32
C PRO A 27 36.46 0.40 34.90
N ALA A 28 37.28 -0.13 35.81
CA ALA A 28 38.04 -1.36 35.58
C ALA A 28 37.16 -2.63 35.53
N ALA A 29 36.06 -2.68 36.30
CA ALA A 29 35.09 -3.77 36.25
C ALA A 29 34.28 -3.75 34.95
N VAL A 30 33.91 -2.55 34.47
CA VAL A 30 33.23 -2.37 33.18
C VAL A 30 34.09 -2.86 32.01
N ARG A 31 35.37 -2.47 31.97
CA ARG A 31 36.32 -2.94 30.94
C ARG A 31 36.49 -4.47 30.97
N ARG A 32 36.62 -5.05 32.17
CA ARG A 32 36.78 -6.50 32.34
C ARG A 32 35.58 -7.30 31.83
N ARG A 33 34.36 -6.78 32.03
CA ARG A 33 33.13 -7.38 31.51
C ARG A 33 33.05 -7.30 29.98
N GLY A 34 33.44 -6.16 29.40
CA GLY A 34 33.53 -5.97 27.96
C GLY A 34 34.49 -6.97 27.28
N ASP A 35 35.67 -7.20 27.88
CA ASP A 35 36.67 -8.12 27.34
C ASP A 35 36.25 -9.60 27.45
N GLN A 36 35.37 -9.93 28.39
CA GLN A 36 34.84 -11.29 28.55
C GLN A 36 33.78 -11.61 27.50
N LEU A 37 32.96 -10.62 27.11
CA LEU A 37 31.95 -10.76 26.06
C LEU A 37 32.59 -10.91 24.66
N ARG A 38 33.65 -10.14 24.35
CA ARG A 38 34.37 -10.27 23.07
C ARG A 38 35.00 -11.64 22.90
N ARG A 39 35.55 -12.22 23.96
CA ARG A 39 36.16 -13.57 23.93
C ARG A 39 35.14 -14.68 23.70
N ARG A 40 33.89 -14.52 24.17
CA ARG A 40 32.81 -15.49 23.90
C ARG A 40 32.36 -15.47 22.45
N ARG A 41 32.24 -14.28 21.82
CA ARG A 41 31.83 -14.17 20.40
C ARG A 41 32.87 -14.76 19.44
N ASN A 42 34.16 -14.56 19.69
CA ASN A 42 35.19 -15.08 18.80
C ASN A 42 35.36 -16.61 18.83
N ALA A 43 34.84 -17.29 19.85
CA ALA A 43 34.91 -18.76 19.95
C ALA A 43 33.83 -19.48 19.11
N LEU A 44 32.74 -18.80 18.74
CA LEU A 44 31.62 -19.39 17.98
C LEU A 44 31.80 -19.35 16.45
N VAL A 45 32.64 -18.45 15.94
CA VAL A 45 32.78 -18.20 14.49
C VAL A 45 33.69 -19.22 13.76
N ALA A 46 34.39 -20.09 14.47
CA ALA A 46 35.36 -21.02 13.87
C ALA A 46 34.78 -22.40 13.46
N GLY A 47 33.45 -22.60 13.53
CA GLY A 47 32.88 -23.95 13.67
C GLY A 47 31.99 -24.53 12.55
N GLY A 48 31.71 -23.86 11.42
CA GLY A 48 30.71 -24.41 10.50
C GLY A 48 30.79 -23.91 9.07
N ALA A 49 31.47 -24.67 8.20
CA ALA A 49 31.27 -24.59 6.76
C ALA A 49 31.49 -25.99 6.15
N ALA A 50 30.40 -26.68 5.83
CA ALA A 50 30.43 -27.87 4.97
C ALA A 50 29.13 -27.94 4.13
N LEU A 51 29.35 -27.74 2.83
CA LEU A 51 28.53 -27.95 1.62
C LEU A 51 27.27 -28.83 1.68
N ALA A 52 26.24 -28.39 0.95
CA ALA A 52 25.43 -29.25 0.08
C ALA A 52 24.92 -28.46 -1.15
N VAL A 53 25.32 -28.87 -2.34
CA VAL A 53 24.71 -28.48 -3.63
C VAL A 53 23.83 -29.65 -4.06
N ALA A 54 22.53 -29.43 -4.22
CA ALA A 54 21.60 -30.42 -4.76
C ALA A 54 20.96 -29.87 -6.04
N ALA A 55 21.22 -30.56 -7.16
CA ALA A 55 20.59 -30.31 -8.46
C ALA A 55 19.29 -31.12 -8.53
N LEU A 56 18.16 -30.45 -8.80
CA LEU A 56 16.87 -31.09 -9.02
C LEU A 56 16.67 -31.38 -10.51
N THR A 57 16.54 -32.66 -10.85
CA THR A 57 16.09 -33.16 -12.15
C THR A 57 14.61 -33.49 -12.09
N VAL A 58 13.79 -32.87 -12.95
CA VAL A 58 12.36 -33.16 -13.09
C VAL A 58 12.14 -34.41 -13.97
N PRO A 59 11.34 -35.41 -13.56
CA PRO A 59 10.88 -36.45 -14.46
C PRO A 59 9.55 -36.06 -15.13
N VAL A 60 9.55 -36.12 -16.46
CA VAL A 60 8.35 -36.12 -17.30
C VAL A 60 7.64 -37.45 -17.14
N PHE A 61 6.38 -37.45 -16.69
CA PHE A 61 5.52 -38.64 -16.74
C PHE A 61 4.52 -38.58 -17.90
N VAL A 62 4.39 -39.76 -18.50
CA VAL A 62 3.67 -40.12 -19.72
C VAL A 62 2.22 -40.47 -19.40
N VAL A 63 1.31 -40.01 -20.27
CA VAL A 63 -0.11 -40.33 -20.32
C VAL A 63 -0.32 -41.82 -20.64
N VAL A 64 -1.20 -42.50 -19.88
CA VAL A 64 -1.79 -43.80 -20.24
C VAL A 64 -3.30 -43.75 -19.97
N GLY A 65 -4.10 -44.00 -21.01
CA GLY A 65 -5.56 -44.14 -20.92
C GLY A 65 -6.03 -45.56 -20.62
N GLY A 66 -7.28 -45.70 -20.13
CA GLY A 66 -7.94 -47.00 -19.96
C GLY A 66 -9.36 -46.94 -19.35
N ASP A 67 -10.34 -47.06 -20.25
CA ASP A 67 -11.73 -47.60 -20.19
C ASP A 67 -12.82 -47.15 -19.18
N PRO A 68 -14.10 -46.99 -19.62
CA PRO A 68 -15.22 -46.55 -18.80
C PRO A 68 -16.11 -47.73 -18.35
N ASN A 69 -16.29 -47.93 -17.04
CA ASN A 69 -17.54 -48.47 -16.49
C ASN A 69 -17.60 -48.41 -14.95
N SER A 70 -18.45 -47.50 -14.46
CA SER A 70 -19.28 -47.58 -13.25
C SER A 70 -18.68 -48.14 -11.95
N GLN A 71 -18.04 -47.25 -11.18
CA GLN A 71 -18.23 -47.16 -9.74
C GLN A 71 -18.28 -45.67 -9.38
N ALA A 72 -19.30 -45.24 -8.62
CA ALA A 72 -19.36 -43.88 -8.11
C ALA A 72 -18.11 -43.63 -7.25
N PRO A 73 -17.30 -42.59 -7.55
CA PRO A 73 -16.05 -42.38 -6.82
C PRO A 73 -16.37 -42.00 -5.37
N PRO A 74 -15.54 -42.41 -4.39
CA PRO A 74 -15.50 -41.70 -3.13
C PRO A 74 -15.25 -40.22 -3.46
N VAL A 75 -15.98 -39.33 -2.80
CA VAL A 75 -15.69 -37.89 -2.85
C VAL A 75 -14.35 -37.70 -2.16
N THR A 76 -13.26 -37.89 -2.89
CA THR A 76 -11.97 -37.30 -2.58
C THR A 76 -12.19 -35.80 -2.76
N LYS A 77 -12.25 -35.05 -1.64
CA LYS A 77 -12.01 -33.62 -1.68
C LYS A 77 -10.71 -33.42 -2.46
N ASP A 78 -10.78 -32.72 -3.57
CA ASP A 78 -9.59 -32.36 -4.32
C ASP A 78 -8.73 -31.52 -3.37
N PRO A 79 -7.44 -31.82 -3.17
CA PRO A 79 -6.56 -30.97 -2.38
C PRO A 79 -6.40 -29.55 -2.98
N ASN A 80 -6.98 -29.31 -4.15
CA ASN A 80 -7.04 -28.03 -4.86
C ASN A 80 -8.33 -27.22 -4.61
N ASP A 81 -9.23 -27.64 -3.70
CA ASP A 81 -10.33 -26.77 -3.24
C ASP A 81 -9.82 -25.67 -2.25
N GLY A 82 -8.50 -25.50 -2.14
CA GLY A 82 -7.90 -24.38 -1.42
C GLY A 82 -8.45 -23.07 -1.97
N SER A 83 -9.14 -22.32 -1.11
CA SER A 83 -9.67 -21.01 -1.47
C SER A 83 -8.56 -20.21 -2.13
N ALA A 84 -8.84 -19.69 -3.33
CA ALA A 84 -7.94 -18.75 -3.98
C ALA A 84 -7.66 -17.59 -3.02
N LEU A 85 -6.43 -17.08 -3.06
CA LEU A 85 -6.03 -15.92 -2.29
C LEU A 85 -6.97 -14.74 -2.60
N GLY A 86 -7.47 -14.06 -1.57
CA GLY A 86 -8.41 -12.94 -1.68
C GLY A 86 -8.16 -11.86 -0.63
N GLN A 87 -8.83 -10.71 -0.75
CA GLN A 87 -8.60 -9.57 0.14
C GLN A 87 -8.87 -9.85 1.63
N HIS A 88 -9.66 -10.87 1.93
CA HIS A 88 -9.92 -11.33 3.30
C HIS A 88 -8.67 -11.93 3.97
N ASP A 89 -7.70 -12.39 3.18
CA ASP A 89 -6.43 -12.92 3.66
C ASP A 89 -5.45 -11.82 4.12
N LEU A 90 -5.76 -10.53 3.85
CA LEU A 90 -4.96 -9.35 4.23
C LEU A 90 -5.52 -8.67 5.49
N LEU A 91 -4.67 -8.17 6.37
CA LEU A 91 -5.02 -7.31 7.50
C LEU A 91 -5.92 -6.15 7.08
N THR A 92 -6.90 -5.81 7.92
CA THR A 92 -7.75 -4.62 7.79
C THR A 92 -7.31 -3.55 8.79
N ASP A 93 -7.90 -2.35 8.68
CA ASP A 93 -7.73 -1.26 9.65
C ASP A 93 -7.97 -1.72 11.10
N GLU A 94 -8.86 -2.70 11.33
CA GLU A 94 -9.14 -3.23 12.67
C GLU A 94 -8.09 -4.21 13.20
N ASP A 95 -7.33 -4.83 12.30
CA ASP A 95 -6.26 -5.77 12.68
C ASP A 95 -4.93 -5.06 12.88
N THR A 96 -4.78 -3.89 12.25
CA THR A 96 -3.58 -3.08 12.39
C THR A 96 -3.59 -2.29 13.70
N VAL A 97 -2.39 -2.12 14.27
CA VAL A 97 -2.21 -1.33 15.49
C VAL A 97 -0.86 -0.64 15.46
N TYR A 98 -0.82 0.64 15.83
CA TYR A 98 0.44 1.34 16.09
C TYR A 98 0.61 1.79 17.54
N SER A 99 0.03 2.93 17.96
CA SER A 99 0.19 3.44 19.33
C SER A 99 -1.00 4.29 19.78
N GLU A 100 -1.06 4.67 21.05
CA GLU A 100 -2.11 5.56 21.51
C GLU A 100 -2.02 6.91 20.76
N GLY A 101 -3.02 7.19 19.93
CA GLY A 101 -3.12 8.45 19.18
C GLY A 101 -2.72 8.41 17.73
N ALA A 102 -2.24 7.27 17.21
CA ALA A 102 -2.03 7.07 15.78
C ALA A 102 -2.22 5.60 15.40
N ASP A 103 -2.76 5.35 14.21
CA ASP A 103 -2.96 3.99 13.71
C ASP A 103 -2.75 3.88 12.20
N TRP A 104 -2.61 2.66 11.72
CA TRP A 104 -2.47 2.36 10.31
C TRP A 104 -3.84 2.24 9.65
N PHE A 105 -3.94 2.72 8.40
CA PHE A 105 -5.16 2.68 7.61
C PHE A 105 -4.83 2.23 6.20
N ALA A 106 -5.59 1.26 5.70
CA ALA A 106 -5.40 0.73 4.35
C ALA A 106 -5.61 1.84 3.31
N THR A 107 -4.71 1.89 2.33
CA THR A 107 -4.75 2.88 1.24
C THR A 107 -4.90 2.24 -0.12
N ASP A 108 -4.24 1.11 -0.35
CA ASP A 108 -4.25 0.41 -1.63
C ASP A 108 -4.22 -1.11 -1.44
N THR A 109 -4.77 -1.86 -2.38
CA THR A 109 -4.67 -3.31 -2.45
C THR A 109 -4.45 -3.74 -3.88
N VAL A 110 -3.32 -4.39 -4.15
CA VAL A 110 -2.91 -4.76 -5.50
C VAL A 110 -2.61 -6.25 -5.61
N GLU A 111 -3.03 -6.84 -6.72
CA GLU A 111 -2.51 -8.14 -7.17
C GLU A 111 -1.17 -7.91 -7.88
N GLY A 112 -0.19 -8.76 -7.63
CA GLY A 112 1.13 -8.58 -8.23
C GLY A 112 2.02 -9.80 -8.14
N ASP A 113 3.27 -9.66 -8.57
CA ASP A 113 4.29 -10.70 -8.41
C ASP A 113 5.18 -10.47 -7.17
N GLY A 114 4.86 -9.43 -6.38
CA GLY A 114 5.67 -8.97 -5.24
C GLY A 114 6.95 -8.23 -5.64
N GLN A 115 7.02 -7.63 -6.84
CA GLN A 115 8.17 -6.83 -7.30
C GLN A 115 8.25 -5.44 -6.66
N ALA A 116 7.12 -4.79 -6.37
CA ALA A 116 7.16 -3.63 -5.49
C ALA A 116 7.82 -4.16 -4.22
N ALA A 117 9.02 -3.66 -3.90
CA ALA A 117 9.87 -4.27 -2.89
C ALA A 117 9.08 -4.30 -1.59
N PHE A 118 8.47 -5.45 -1.31
CA PHE A 118 7.69 -5.69 -0.10
C PHE A 118 8.57 -5.50 1.14
N GLN A 119 9.89 -5.49 0.93
CA GLN A 119 10.91 -5.25 1.93
C GLN A 119 12.22 -4.78 1.24
N LEU A 120 12.94 -3.83 1.85
CA LEU A 120 14.21 -3.26 1.37
C LEU A 120 15.29 -4.29 0.97
N CYS A 121 15.29 -5.44 1.64
CA CYS A 121 16.27 -6.50 1.58
C CYS A 121 15.89 -7.62 0.61
N ALA A 122 14.71 -7.56 0.01
CA ALA A 122 14.24 -8.56 -0.94
C ALA A 122 15.23 -8.69 -2.11
N ARG A 123 15.70 -9.92 -2.37
CA ARG A 123 16.68 -10.21 -3.45
C ARG A 123 16.02 -10.64 -4.75
N GLN A 124 14.76 -11.05 -4.69
CA GLN A 124 13.90 -11.41 -5.81
C GLN A 124 12.44 -11.33 -5.34
N SER A 125 11.50 -11.42 -6.28
CA SER A 125 10.06 -11.40 -5.98
C SER A 125 9.57 -12.70 -5.34
N LEU A 126 8.38 -12.68 -4.74
CA LEU A 126 7.77 -13.86 -4.13
C LEU A 126 7.40 -14.92 -5.19
N THR A 127 7.02 -14.50 -6.40
CA THR A 127 6.88 -15.43 -7.55
C THR A 127 8.20 -16.11 -7.88
N GLY A 128 9.32 -15.39 -7.77
CA GLY A 128 10.66 -15.96 -7.93
C GLY A 128 11.00 -17.02 -6.88
N LEU A 129 10.38 -16.96 -5.69
CA LEU A 129 10.46 -18.00 -4.64
C LEU A 129 9.46 -19.15 -4.85
N GLY A 130 8.63 -19.09 -5.89
CA GLY A 130 7.68 -20.14 -6.24
C GLY A 130 6.23 -19.87 -5.80
N ALA A 131 5.90 -18.65 -5.37
CA ALA A 131 4.51 -18.29 -5.10
C ALA A 131 3.64 -18.41 -6.36
N THR A 132 2.41 -18.90 -6.19
CA THR A 132 1.41 -19.07 -7.26
C THR A 132 0.36 -17.97 -7.29
N ALA A 133 0.16 -17.25 -6.18
CA ALA A 133 -0.70 -16.08 -6.07
C ALA A 133 -0.15 -15.15 -4.99
N ILE A 134 -0.26 -13.84 -5.20
CA ILE A 134 0.22 -12.82 -4.26
C ILE A 134 -0.77 -11.66 -4.23
N LEU A 135 -1.06 -11.17 -3.04
CA LEU A 135 -1.77 -9.92 -2.78
C LEU A 135 -0.90 -9.03 -1.90
N GLN A 136 -0.98 -7.72 -2.14
CA GLN A 136 -0.31 -6.73 -1.30
C GLN A 136 -1.31 -5.66 -0.87
N ARG A 137 -1.18 -5.18 0.37
CA ARG A 137 -1.91 -4.02 0.91
C ARG A 137 -0.92 -3.02 1.47
N ASP A 138 -1.11 -1.76 1.07
CA ASP A 138 -0.36 -0.64 1.60
C ASP A 138 -1.23 0.08 2.64
N PHE A 139 -0.56 0.61 3.66
CA PHE A 139 -1.19 1.36 4.75
C PHE A 139 -0.43 2.65 5.01
N GLU A 140 -1.17 3.67 5.44
CA GLU A 140 -0.60 4.93 5.91
C GLU A 140 -0.87 5.14 7.40
N LEU A 141 0.08 5.76 8.09
CA LEU A 141 -0.08 6.11 9.50
C LEU A 141 -0.84 7.43 9.61
N ARG A 142 -1.96 7.43 10.34
CA ARG A 142 -2.74 8.64 10.61
C ARG A 142 -2.85 8.89 12.11
N ASN A 143 -2.81 10.16 12.50
CA ASN A 143 -3.13 10.56 13.87
C ASN A 143 -4.63 10.35 14.14
N THR A 144 -4.97 9.57 15.16
CA THR A 144 -6.35 9.25 15.57
C THR A 144 -6.88 10.17 16.66
N ILE A 145 -5.99 10.83 17.41
CA ILE A 145 -6.38 11.85 18.38
C ILE A 145 -6.35 13.23 17.71
N GLN A 146 -7.54 13.83 17.59
CA GLN A 146 -7.67 15.23 17.21
C GLN A 146 -7.84 16.09 18.46
N VAL A 147 -6.92 17.05 18.64
CA VAL A 147 -7.08 18.11 19.63
C VAL A 147 -7.88 19.23 18.99
N GLU A 148 -8.99 19.62 19.62
CA GLU A 148 -9.86 20.68 19.08
C GLU A 148 -9.07 21.97 18.83
N GLY A 149 -9.11 22.46 17.58
CA GLY A 149 -8.41 23.67 17.16
C GLY A 149 -6.96 23.47 16.73
N GLU A 150 -6.44 22.24 16.75
CA GLU A 150 -5.10 21.91 16.25
C GLU A 150 -5.20 21.01 15.01
N THR A 151 -4.40 21.32 14.00
CA THR A 151 -4.18 20.41 12.87
C THR A 151 -3.12 19.39 13.30
N PRO A 152 -3.42 18.08 13.30
CA PRO A 152 -2.42 17.07 13.61
C PRO A 152 -1.20 17.24 12.67
N PRO A 153 0.02 17.01 13.17
CA PRO A 153 1.19 17.05 12.31
C PRO A 153 1.04 16.02 11.20
N GLU A 154 1.46 16.39 10.00
CA GLU A 154 1.57 15.42 8.89
C GLU A 154 2.59 14.34 9.26
N VAL A 155 2.25 13.09 9.02
CA VAL A 155 3.17 11.97 9.18
C VAL A 155 3.91 11.79 7.86
N GLN A 156 5.24 11.85 7.89
CA GLN A 156 6.07 11.72 6.70
C GLN A 156 7.11 10.61 6.87
N GLY A 157 7.25 9.78 5.84
CA GLY A 157 8.27 8.71 5.77
C GLY A 157 7.88 7.39 6.42
N ASP A 158 6.86 7.39 7.27
CA ASP A 158 6.30 6.18 7.88
C ASP A 158 5.46 5.43 6.86
N HIS A 159 5.59 4.11 6.82
CA HIS A 159 4.76 3.25 5.98
C HIS A 159 4.64 1.86 6.58
N PHE A 160 3.50 1.23 6.31
CA PHE A 160 3.28 -0.17 6.61
C PHE A 160 2.78 -0.86 5.35
N ARG A 161 3.37 -2.02 5.04
CA ARG A 161 2.95 -2.85 3.92
C ARG A 161 2.76 -4.28 4.38
N GLU A 162 1.76 -4.93 3.84
CA GLU A 162 1.57 -6.36 3.96
C GLU A 162 1.61 -7.01 2.58
N ALA A 163 2.37 -8.09 2.44
CA ALA A 163 2.30 -8.98 1.29
C ALA A 163 1.93 -10.39 1.73
N VAL A 164 0.87 -10.94 1.15
CA VAL A 164 0.45 -12.33 1.36
C VAL A 164 0.72 -13.13 0.09
N ALA A 165 1.40 -14.26 0.22
CA ALA A 165 1.72 -15.15 -0.88
C ALA A 165 1.23 -16.58 -0.60
N GLN A 166 0.61 -17.17 -1.61
CA GLN A 166 0.27 -18.60 -1.63
C GLN A 166 1.31 -19.37 -2.43
N PHE A 167 1.72 -20.53 -1.92
CA PHE A 167 2.68 -21.44 -2.55
C PHE A 167 2.00 -22.76 -2.95
N PRO A 168 2.64 -23.57 -3.81
CA PRO A 168 2.09 -24.86 -4.24
C PRO A 168 1.86 -25.85 -3.08
N ASP A 169 2.66 -25.74 -2.02
CA ASP A 169 2.59 -26.58 -0.83
C ASP A 169 3.33 -25.94 0.35
N ALA A 170 3.07 -26.48 1.56
CA ALA A 170 3.68 -26.02 2.80
C ALA A 170 5.21 -26.16 2.84
N ALA A 171 5.78 -27.13 2.12
CA ALA A 171 7.23 -27.30 2.06
C ALA A 171 7.89 -26.17 1.26
N THR A 172 7.27 -25.75 0.17
CA THR A 172 7.72 -24.62 -0.65
C THR A 172 7.56 -23.31 0.13
N ALA A 173 6.43 -23.12 0.82
CA ALA A 173 6.22 -21.98 1.71
C ALA A 173 7.29 -21.93 2.82
N SER A 174 7.59 -23.05 3.47
CA SER A 174 8.63 -23.11 4.50
C SER A 174 10.03 -22.76 3.96
N ALA A 175 10.38 -23.23 2.75
CA ALA A 175 11.66 -22.86 2.14
C ALA A 175 11.73 -21.36 1.76
N ALA A 176 10.61 -20.78 1.29
CA ALA A 176 10.52 -19.37 0.98
C ALA A 176 10.60 -18.50 2.26
N TYR A 177 9.93 -18.94 3.34
CA TYR A 177 9.99 -18.31 4.66
C TYR A 177 11.42 -18.20 5.18
N ASP A 178 12.17 -19.30 5.19
CA ASP A 178 13.58 -19.30 5.61
C ASP A 178 14.43 -18.36 4.75
N THR A 179 14.19 -18.38 3.44
CA THR A 179 14.92 -17.54 2.47
C THR A 179 14.68 -16.04 2.73
N ILE A 180 13.43 -15.63 2.98
CA ILE A 180 13.06 -14.25 3.29
C ILE A 180 13.70 -13.81 4.62
N ALA A 181 13.63 -14.66 5.64
CA ALA A 181 14.25 -14.38 6.94
C ALA A 181 15.77 -14.16 6.81
N ASP A 182 16.44 -14.97 5.99
CA ASP A 182 17.88 -14.84 5.73
C ASP A 182 18.23 -13.58 4.94
N TRP A 183 17.39 -13.14 3.99
CA TRP A 183 17.60 -11.88 3.28
C TRP A 183 17.68 -10.69 4.23
N ILE A 184 16.79 -10.65 5.22
CA ILE A 184 16.72 -9.55 6.20
C ILE A 184 17.94 -9.60 7.13
N ARG A 185 18.29 -10.79 7.65
CA ARG A 185 19.48 -10.98 8.52
C ARG A 185 20.78 -10.58 7.82
N GLU A 186 20.88 -10.85 6.53
CA GLU A 186 22.08 -10.60 5.71
C GLU A 186 21.98 -9.30 4.89
N CYS A 187 21.02 -8.44 5.17
CA CYS A 187 20.68 -7.32 4.31
C CYS A 187 21.75 -6.23 4.22
N THR A 188 22.71 -6.18 5.15
CA THR A 188 23.71 -5.11 5.27
C THR A 188 24.40 -4.76 3.94
N GLU A 189 24.84 -5.75 3.17
CA GLU A 189 25.52 -5.50 1.88
C GLU A 189 24.57 -4.94 0.81
N SER A 190 23.36 -5.50 0.71
CA SER A 190 22.32 -5.06 -0.24
C SER A 190 21.86 -3.64 0.07
N ALA A 191 21.54 -3.37 1.34
CA ALA A 191 21.14 -2.07 1.85
C ALA A 191 22.22 -1.01 1.57
N THR A 192 23.49 -1.34 1.83
CA THR A 192 24.61 -0.43 1.51
C THR A 192 24.68 -0.11 0.03
N ALA A 193 24.52 -1.11 -0.84
CA ALA A 193 24.50 -0.90 -2.29
C ALA A 193 23.31 -0.05 -2.75
N ALA A 194 22.18 -0.11 -2.04
CA ALA A 194 20.99 0.70 -2.28
C ALA A 194 21.05 2.12 -1.66
N GLY A 195 22.19 2.53 -1.10
CA GLY A 195 22.36 3.88 -0.53
C GLY A 195 21.91 4.01 0.92
N THR A 196 21.74 2.91 1.65
CA THR A 196 21.45 2.87 3.09
C THR A 196 22.64 2.28 3.86
N PRO A 197 23.82 2.96 3.88
CA PRO A 197 25.09 2.40 4.35
C PRO A 197 25.12 2.06 5.85
N ASP A 198 24.15 2.55 6.61
CA ASP A 198 24.05 2.38 8.06
C ASP A 198 23.01 1.33 8.48
N TYR A 199 22.62 0.43 7.56
CA TYR A 199 21.72 -0.66 7.88
C TYR A 199 22.30 -1.59 8.94
N ARG A 200 21.49 -1.88 9.96
CA ARG A 200 21.82 -2.74 11.10
C ARG A 200 20.62 -3.60 11.45
N TYR A 201 20.72 -4.89 11.16
CA TYR A 201 19.90 -5.89 11.80
C TYR A 201 20.22 -5.95 13.30
N LEU A 202 19.19 -5.95 14.15
CA LEU A 202 19.31 -5.89 15.59
C LEU A 202 19.06 -7.25 16.23
N GLN A 203 17.88 -7.83 15.99
CA GLN A 203 17.44 -9.05 16.62
C GLN A 203 16.35 -9.76 15.81
N THR A 204 16.16 -11.04 16.12
CA THR A 204 15.00 -11.84 15.71
C THR A 204 14.46 -12.51 16.96
N TYR A 205 13.15 -12.61 17.05
CA TYR A 205 12.48 -13.36 18.10
C TYR A 205 11.22 -14.02 17.55
N ASP A 206 10.90 -15.19 18.11
CA ASP A 206 9.70 -15.93 17.76
C ASP A 206 8.47 -15.27 18.38
N VAL A 207 7.35 -15.32 17.68
CA VAL A 207 6.05 -14.83 18.14
C VAL A 207 5.02 -15.94 18.03
N ASP A 208 4.23 -16.10 19.08
CA ASP A 208 3.13 -17.05 19.08
C ASP A 208 2.05 -16.57 18.10
N THR A 209 1.65 -17.46 17.17
CA THR A 209 0.58 -17.18 16.22
C THR A 209 -0.81 -17.39 16.83
N GLU A 210 -0.88 -17.97 18.03
CA GLU A 210 -2.10 -18.43 18.70
C GLU A 210 -2.87 -19.51 17.92
N LEU A 211 -2.30 -20.04 16.84
CA LEU A 211 -2.87 -21.16 16.09
C LEU A 211 -2.20 -22.46 16.49
N ASP A 212 -2.99 -23.53 16.58
CA ASP A 212 -2.46 -24.89 16.64
C ASP A 212 -1.98 -25.35 15.25
N GLY A 213 -0.95 -26.20 15.21
CA GLY A 213 -0.57 -26.92 14.00
C GLY A 213 0.65 -26.35 13.27
N ASP A 214 0.59 -26.32 11.93
CA ASP A 214 1.69 -25.91 11.06
C ASP A 214 1.67 -24.40 10.82
N ALA A 215 1.91 -23.65 11.90
CA ALA A 215 2.01 -22.20 11.90
C ALA A 215 3.30 -21.75 12.60
N GLU A 216 3.95 -20.73 12.05
CA GLU A 216 5.21 -20.19 12.57
C GLU A 216 5.29 -18.69 12.31
N ALA A 217 5.80 -17.93 13.27
CA ALA A 217 6.03 -16.51 13.10
C ALA A 217 7.28 -16.02 13.82
N ILE A 218 7.98 -15.08 13.18
CA ILE A 218 9.12 -14.36 13.74
C ILE A 218 8.97 -12.86 13.44
N VAL A 219 9.57 -12.05 14.29
CA VAL A 219 9.80 -10.62 14.01
C VAL A 219 11.30 -10.40 13.86
N LEU A 220 11.69 -9.61 12.85
CA LEU A 220 13.06 -9.19 12.61
C LEU A 220 13.16 -7.67 12.69
N ASP A 221 14.03 -7.17 13.57
CA ASP A 221 14.20 -5.73 13.79
C ASP A 221 15.45 -5.22 13.06
N ALA A 222 15.35 -4.09 12.39
CA ALA A 222 16.47 -3.44 11.75
C ALA A 222 16.36 -1.91 11.79
N HIS A 223 17.50 -1.23 11.95
CA HIS A 223 17.57 0.23 11.84
C HIS A 223 18.46 0.62 10.66
N TYR A 224 18.14 1.73 9.97
CA TYR A 224 19.01 2.26 8.93
C TYR A 224 18.93 3.78 8.76
N ARG A 225 19.96 4.33 8.10
CA ARG A 225 20.18 5.76 7.82
C ARG A 225 20.79 5.91 6.42
N PRO A 226 20.75 7.11 5.81
CA PRO A 226 20.16 8.35 6.32
C PRO A 226 18.64 8.44 6.13
N VAL A 227 17.97 9.13 7.05
CA VAL A 227 16.65 9.72 6.78
C VAL A 227 16.87 10.98 5.94
N PRO A 228 16.08 11.24 4.88
CA PRO A 228 16.16 12.47 4.08
C PRO A 228 16.09 13.73 4.95
N GLU A 229 16.79 14.79 4.53
CA GLU A 229 16.88 16.05 5.31
C GLU A 229 15.53 16.77 5.37
N GLU A 230 14.66 16.51 4.39
CA GLU A 230 13.29 17.02 4.33
C GLU A 230 12.44 16.47 5.48
N ILE A 231 12.68 15.21 5.89
CA ILE A 231 11.94 14.52 6.96
C ILE A 231 12.63 14.71 8.31
N ASP A 232 13.97 14.64 8.35
CA ASP A 232 14.77 14.84 9.56
C ASP A 232 15.88 15.90 9.33
N PRO A 233 15.54 17.20 9.42
CA PRO A 233 16.49 18.30 9.22
C PRO A 233 17.67 18.30 10.19
N PHE A 234 17.52 17.64 11.35
CA PHE A 234 18.53 17.59 12.38
C PHE A 234 19.41 16.34 12.29
N ARG A 235 19.06 15.38 11.43
CA ARG A 235 19.81 14.13 11.16
C ARG A 235 20.06 13.31 12.43
N VAL A 236 19.06 13.29 13.30
CA VAL A 236 19.07 12.61 14.61
C VAL A 236 18.24 11.33 14.61
N SER A 237 17.28 11.21 13.69
CA SER A 237 16.39 10.08 13.53
C SER A 237 17.04 8.96 12.70
N ALA A 238 16.40 7.80 12.73
CA ALA A 238 16.68 6.67 11.87
C ALA A 238 15.35 6.11 11.35
N TYR A 239 15.42 5.34 10.27
CA TYR A 239 14.36 4.40 9.98
C TYR A 239 14.46 3.26 10.98
N ILE A 240 13.34 2.98 11.65
CA ILE A 240 13.16 1.83 12.51
C ILE A 240 12.19 0.90 11.78
N ALA A 241 12.72 -0.24 11.34
CA ALA A 241 11.99 -1.22 10.55
C ALA A 241 11.79 -2.49 11.36
N GLU A 242 10.55 -2.97 11.36
CA GLU A 242 10.16 -4.27 11.88
C GLU A 242 9.54 -5.08 10.75
N THR A 243 10.07 -6.27 10.52
CA THR A 243 9.48 -7.21 9.57
C THR A 243 8.90 -8.41 10.31
N GLY A 244 7.58 -8.56 10.28
CA GLY A 244 6.87 -9.74 10.75
C GLY A 244 6.79 -10.75 9.61
N LEU A 245 7.21 -11.98 9.85
CA LEU A 245 7.10 -13.06 8.88
C LEU A 245 6.27 -14.18 9.48
N VAL A 246 5.09 -14.42 8.90
CA VAL A 246 4.10 -15.38 9.37
C VAL A 246 3.89 -16.44 8.29
N ARG A 247 3.91 -17.72 8.65
CA ARG A 247 3.58 -18.83 7.76
C ARG A 247 2.48 -19.65 8.39
N VAL A 248 1.46 -19.99 7.61
CA VAL A 248 0.39 -20.93 7.97
C VAL A 248 0.17 -21.87 6.78
N GLY A 249 0.54 -23.14 6.93
CA GLY A 249 0.48 -24.11 5.84
C GLY A 249 1.30 -23.67 4.62
N ASP A 250 0.61 -23.49 3.48
CA ASP A 250 1.16 -23.09 2.17
C ASP A 250 1.15 -21.57 1.93
N ARG A 251 0.81 -20.75 2.93
CA ARG A 251 0.75 -19.29 2.79
C ARG A 251 1.73 -18.59 3.71
N ILE A 252 2.23 -17.44 3.25
CA ILE A 252 3.11 -16.54 4.02
C ILE A 252 2.53 -15.13 3.99
N ALA A 253 2.52 -14.46 5.13
CA ALA A 253 2.36 -13.01 5.23
C ALA A 253 3.70 -12.37 5.61
N VAL A 254 4.06 -11.29 4.93
CA VAL A 254 5.20 -10.42 5.23
C VAL A 254 4.64 -9.07 5.65
N LEU A 255 4.86 -8.68 6.91
CA LEU A 255 4.42 -7.42 7.51
C LEU A 255 5.65 -6.50 7.60
N ASP A 256 5.76 -5.45 6.78
CA ASP A 256 6.89 -4.51 6.77
C ASP A 256 6.46 -3.15 7.32
N SER A 257 6.79 -2.89 8.59
CA SER A 257 6.51 -1.61 9.26
C SER A 257 7.79 -0.81 9.35
N VAL A 258 7.80 0.38 8.75
CA VAL A 258 8.91 1.33 8.81
C VAL A 258 8.41 2.64 9.39
N ILE A 259 9.06 3.12 10.43
CA ILE A 259 8.81 4.45 10.99
C ILE A 259 10.09 5.29 11.05
N VAL A 260 9.94 6.60 11.15
CA VAL A 260 11.01 7.57 11.36
C VAL A 260 11.01 8.03 12.82
N GLY A 261 12.07 7.69 13.55
CA GLY A 261 12.13 8.03 14.97
C GLY A 261 13.54 7.98 15.56
N GLN A 262 13.65 8.40 16.83
CA GLN A 262 14.89 8.31 17.61
C GLN A 262 14.89 7.12 18.58
N ASP A 263 13.69 6.74 19.03
CA ASP A 263 13.48 5.70 20.01
C ASP A 263 12.30 4.83 19.58
N TYR A 264 12.34 3.56 19.98
CA TYR A 264 11.34 2.56 19.68
C TYR A 264 11.08 1.75 20.95
N ASP A 265 10.30 2.34 21.85
CA ASP A 265 10.00 1.74 23.15
C ASP A 265 8.54 1.27 23.16
N PHE A 266 8.35 -0.02 22.93
CA PHE A 266 7.07 -0.70 23.06
C PHE A 266 7.17 -1.71 24.21
N PRO A 267 6.75 -1.32 25.42
CA PRO A 267 6.90 -2.16 26.59
C PRO A 267 6.20 -3.52 26.42
N PRO A 268 6.80 -4.63 26.88
CA PRO A 268 6.16 -5.94 26.81
C PRO A 268 4.78 -6.00 27.49
N GLU A 269 4.55 -5.17 28.52
CA GLU A 269 3.27 -5.05 29.21
C GLU A 269 2.14 -4.48 28.34
N ASP A 270 2.46 -3.73 27.29
CA ASP A 270 1.50 -3.18 26.32
C ASP A 270 1.30 -4.11 25.11
N GLY A 271 1.81 -5.34 25.20
CA GLY A 271 1.81 -6.35 24.13
C GLY A 271 3.11 -6.39 23.33
N GLY A 272 4.00 -5.42 23.52
CA GLY A 272 5.21 -5.24 22.72
C GLY A 272 4.91 -4.47 21.43
N THR A 273 5.70 -4.74 20.40
CA THR A 273 5.77 -3.90 19.21
C THR A 273 4.49 -4.01 18.35
N PRO A 274 4.16 -2.99 17.54
CA PRO A 274 3.08 -3.02 16.55
C PRO A 274 3.04 -4.32 15.76
N VAL A 275 4.14 -4.70 15.11
CA VAL A 275 4.19 -5.90 14.26
C VAL A 275 3.93 -7.15 15.07
N LYS A 276 4.49 -7.27 16.27
CA LYS A 276 4.23 -8.40 17.15
C LYS A 276 2.73 -8.57 17.46
N ARG A 277 2.01 -7.47 17.67
CA ARG A 277 0.56 -7.49 17.94
C ARG A 277 -0.28 -7.80 16.70
N MET A 278 0.23 -7.50 15.50
CA MET A 278 -0.42 -7.82 14.22
C MET A 278 -0.19 -9.28 13.75
N ILE A 279 0.75 -10.02 14.36
CA ILE A 279 1.04 -11.41 13.96
C ILE A 279 -0.15 -12.37 14.18
N PRO A 280 -0.82 -12.41 15.36
CA PRO A 280 -1.97 -13.29 15.55
C PRO A 280 -3.11 -13.06 14.54
N PRO A 281 -3.60 -11.82 14.30
CA PRO A 281 -4.66 -11.62 13.30
C PRO A 281 -4.18 -11.92 11.87
N ALA A 282 -2.92 -11.62 11.51
CA ALA A 282 -2.36 -12.02 10.22
C ALA A 282 -2.37 -13.55 10.07
N ALA A 283 -1.94 -14.28 11.09
CA ALA A 283 -1.94 -15.74 11.09
C ALA A 283 -3.37 -16.31 10.93
N ASP A 284 -4.35 -15.77 11.66
CA ASP A 284 -5.74 -16.21 11.57
C ASP A 284 -6.31 -16.01 10.15
N ARG A 285 -6.01 -14.86 9.52
CA ARG A 285 -6.40 -14.56 8.13
C ARG A 285 -5.78 -15.49 7.10
N LEU A 286 -4.60 -16.07 7.35
CA LEU A 286 -3.98 -17.01 6.40
C LEU A 286 -4.66 -18.39 6.36
N ARG A 287 -5.54 -18.74 7.30
CA ARG A 287 -6.14 -20.08 7.36
C ARG A 287 -7.00 -20.38 6.12
N PRO A 288 -6.72 -21.47 5.38
CA PRO A 288 -7.52 -21.83 4.22
C PRO A 288 -8.99 -22.14 4.59
N GLY A 289 -9.94 -21.39 4.02
CA GLY A 289 -11.36 -21.72 4.10
C GLY A 289 -12.07 -21.36 5.41
N ASP A 290 -11.39 -20.67 6.33
CA ASP A 290 -12.01 -20.09 7.54
C ASP A 290 -12.56 -18.68 7.31
N ALA A 291 -12.46 -18.17 6.07
CA ALA A 291 -13.34 -17.12 5.59
C ALA A 291 -14.78 -17.66 5.60
N THR A 292 -15.39 -17.73 6.80
CA THR A 292 -16.75 -17.24 6.92
C THR A 292 -16.64 -15.86 6.28
N PRO A 293 -17.18 -15.63 5.06
CA PRO A 293 -17.11 -14.32 4.46
C PRO A 293 -17.51 -13.38 5.57
N GLU A 294 -16.58 -12.51 5.99
CA GLU A 294 -16.88 -11.48 6.95
C GLU A 294 -18.18 -10.90 6.39
N PRO A 295 -19.32 -11.01 7.11
CA PRO A 295 -20.57 -10.51 6.57
C PRO A 295 -20.20 -9.10 6.24
N ASP A 296 -20.17 -8.82 4.94
CA ASP A 296 -19.66 -7.60 4.36
C ASP A 296 -20.09 -6.52 5.34
N ARG A 297 -19.24 -5.66 5.92
CA ARG A 297 -19.80 -4.67 6.87
C ARG A 297 -20.76 -3.70 6.17
N SER A 298 -20.93 -3.85 4.85
CA SER A 298 -22.07 -3.44 4.02
C SER A 298 -23.43 -4.13 4.33
N ASP A 299 -23.44 -5.23 5.08
CA ASP A 299 -24.54 -6.19 5.35
C ASP A 299 -24.92 -6.30 6.84
N ALA A 300 -24.37 -5.45 7.72
CA ALA A 300 -25.24 -4.97 8.80
C ALA A 300 -26.50 -4.47 8.09
N PRO A 301 -27.74 -4.85 8.46
CA PRO A 301 -28.91 -4.26 7.86
C PRO A 301 -28.91 -2.78 8.26
N VAL A 302 -28.20 -1.95 7.48
CA VAL A 302 -28.72 -0.70 6.99
C VAL A 302 -30.12 -1.09 6.61
N PRO A 303 -31.16 -0.63 7.34
CA PRO A 303 -32.53 -1.04 7.07
C PRO A 303 -32.67 -0.89 5.56
N SER A 304 -32.84 -2.01 4.84
CA SER A 304 -32.74 -2.01 3.38
C SER A 304 -33.69 -0.92 2.94
N ALA A 305 -33.10 0.23 2.59
CA ALA A 305 -33.82 1.25 1.91
C ALA A 305 -34.24 0.49 0.67
N PRO A 306 -35.55 0.29 0.46
CA PRO A 306 -36.03 -0.60 -0.59
C PRO A 306 -35.27 -0.23 -1.84
N ALA A 307 -34.50 -1.19 -2.39
CA ALA A 307 -33.62 -0.98 -3.53
C ALA A 307 -34.37 -0.10 -4.50
N ASP A 308 -33.99 1.18 -4.56
CA ASP A 308 -34.83 2.17 -5.21
C ASP A 308 -34.75 1.78 -6.68
N PRO A 309 -35.87 1.38 -7.33
CA PRO A 309 -35.86 0.97 -8.73
C PRO A 309 -35.57 2.15 -9.69
N GLY A 310 -34.80 3.14 -9.23
CA GLY A 310 -34.37 4.35 -9.90
C GLY A 310 -32.85 4.56 -9.93
N ALA A 311 -32.01 3.58 -9.56
CA ALA A 311 -30.55 3.73 -9.63
C ALA A 311 -29.99 3.82 -11.06
N ASP A 312 -30.83 3.94 -12.09
CA ASP A 312 -30.47 4.24 -13.49
C ASP A 312 -30.21 5.72 -13.75
N ALA A 313 -30.23 6.56 -12.71
CA ALA A 313 -29.94 7.98 -12.81
C ALA A 313 -28.88 8.41 -11.78
N ILE A 314 -28.02 9.34 -12.19
CA ILE A 314 -27.06 10.02 -11.32
C ILE A 314 -27.82 11.14 -10.61
N ALA A 315 -27.69 11.22 -9.28
CA ALA A 315 -28.32 12.27 -8.50
C ALA A 315 -27.85 13.66 -9.00
N PRO A 316 -28.74 14.65 -9.18
CA PRO A 316 -28.34 15.99 -9.65
C PRO A 316 -27.36 16.72 -8.73
N ASP A 317 -27.31 16.33 -7.46
CA ASP A 317 -26.41 16.83 -6.41
C ASP A 317 -25.20 15.93 -6.16
N PHE A 318 -24.94 14.96 -7.05
CA PHE A 318 -23.74 14.13 -6.97
C PHE A 318 -22.49 15.02 -6.87
N PRO A 319 -21.55 14.75 -5.93
CA PRO A 319 -20.49 15.68 -5.55
C PRO A 319 -19.33 15.68 -6.56
N LEU A 320 -19.63 15.87 -7.85
CA LEU A 320 -18.67 15.74 -8.95
C LEU A 320 -17.50 16.73 -8.86
N THR A 321 -17.66 17.83 -8.11
CA THR A 321 -16.62 18.86 -7.88
C THR A 321 -15.87 18.69 -6.57
N ALA A 322 -16.07 17.61 -5.79
CA ALA A 322 -15.33 17.39 -4.56
C ALA A 322 -13.81 17.40 -4.80
N GLY A 323 -13.02 18.00 -3.92
CA GLY A 323 -11.57 18.14 -4.10
C GLY A 323 -11.12 19.19 -5.13
N TRP A 324 -12.04 19.90 -5.79
CA TRP A 324 -11.69 21.11 -6.57
C TRP A 324 -11.62 22.34 -5.64
N PRO A 325 -10.79 23.35 -5.98
CA PRO A 325 -10.68 24.56 -5.17
C PRO A 325 -12.02 25.31 -5.07
N ASP A 326 -12.34 25.75 -3.85
CA ASP A 326 -13.51 26.60 -3.61
C ASP A 326 -13.36 27.95 -4.33
N ARG A 327 -14.45 28.44 -4.92
CA ARG A 327 -14.53 29.72 -5.67
C ARG A 327 -14.36 30.96 -4.79
N SER A 328 -13.91 30.84 -3.54
CA SER A 328 -13.90 31.95 -2.59
C SER A 328 -12.75 32.92 -2.86
N GLY A 329 -13.00 33.93 -3.68
CA GLY A 329 -12.64 35.31 -3.32
C GLY A 329 -11.87 36.14 -4.31
N ASP A 330 -11.04 35.55 -5.19
CA ASP A 330 -10.18 36.35 -6.10
C ASP A 330 -9.67 35.57 -7.32
N SER A 331 -10.25 34.40 -7.63
CA SER A 331 -9.67 33.51 -8.62
C SER A 331 -10.32 33.73 -10.01
N ASP A 332 -9.50 33.86 -11.05
CA ASP A 332 -9.91 34.00 -12.48
C ASP A 332 -10.60 32.75 -13.05
N TYR A 333 -11.22 31.94 -12.19
CA TYR A 333 -11.77 30.63 -12.51
C TYR A 333 -13.29 30.66 -12.69
N THR A 334 -13.73 30.03 -13.77
CA THR A 334 -15.13 29.78 -14.07
C THR A 334 -15.42 28.28 -13.94
N MET A 335 -16.17 27.92 -12.90
CA MET A 335 -16.74 26.59 -12.72
C MET A 335 -18.17 26.50 -13.29
N GLU A 336 -18.41 25.53 -14.14
CA GLU A 336 -19.76 25.11 -14.54
C GLU A 336 -20.33 24.20 -13.46
N ALA A 337 -21.58 24.39 -13.05
CA ALA A 337 -22.20 23.45 -12.12
C ALA A 337 -22.37 22.07 -12.82
N PRO A 338 -22.24 20.94 -12.10
CA PRO A 338 -22.50 19.62 -12.66
C PRO A 338 -23.88 19.56 -13.32
N ALA A 339 -23.93 19.16 -14.59
CA ALA A 339 -25.18 19.02 -15.32
C ALA A 339 -25.05 18.03 -16.49
N ALA A 340 -26.12 17.27 -16.76
CA ALA A 340 -26.21 16.40 -17.93
C ALA A 340 -26.15 17.18 -19.25
N GLY A 341 -26.58 18.44 -19.24
CA GLY A 341 -26.57 19.33 -20.41
C GLY A 341 -25.21 19.96 -20.74
N ASN A 342 -24.22 19.84 -19.86
CA ASN A 342 -22.86 20.33 -20.15
C ASN A 342 -22.27 19.51 -21.31
N GLN A 343 -21.37 20.12 -22.09
CA GLN A 343 -20.75 19.45 -23.23
C GLN A 343 -20.01 18.20 -22.73
N ALA A 344 -20.12 17.08 -23.42
CA ALA A 344 -19.37 15.88 -23.02
C ALA A 344 -17.92 15.91 -23.46
N LEU A 345 -17.03 15.19 -22.76
CA LEU A 345 -15.59 15.19 -23.03
C LEU A 345 -15.25 14.65 -24.43
N VAL A 346 -15.91 13.57 -24.86
CA VAL A 346 -15.66 12.98 -26.18
C VAL A 346 -16.09 13.92 -27.32
N PRO A 347 -17.33 14.46 -27.35
CA PRO A 347 -17.72 15.47 -28.33
C PRO A 347 -16.93 16.78 -28.24
N ALA A 348 -16.42 17.15 -27.06
CA ALA A 348 -15.50 18.29 -26.90
C ALA A 348 -14.10 18.04 -27.48
N GLY A 349 -13.77 16.77 -27.76
CA GLY A 349 -12.45 16.38 -28.25
C GLY A 349 -11.38 16.31 -27.15
N GLU A 350 -11.79 16.33 -25.88
CA GLU A 350 -10.89 16.26 -24.71
C GLU A 350 -10.31 14.85 -24.55
N LEU A 351 -11.03 13.82 -25.03
CA LEU A 351 -10.58 12.42 -25.10
C LEU A 351 -10.22 12.03 -26.53
N ARG A 352 -9.20 12.69 -27.09
CA ARG A 352 -8.71 12.42 -28.46
C ARG A 352 -7.21 12.19 -28.46
N ALA A 353 -6.80 11.17 -29.21
CA ALA A 353 -5.40 10.87 -29.48
C ALA A 353 -5.25 10.28 -30.89
N CYS A 354 -4.24 10.71 -31.63
CA CYS A 354 -3.88 10.31 -32.99
C CYS A 354 -5.08 10.33 -33.97
N GLY A 355 -5.93 11.35 -33.83
CA GLY A 355 -7.15 11.50 -34.65
C GLY A 355 -8.28 10.50 -34.34
N ARG A 356 -8.15 9.72 -33.27
CA ARG A 356 -9.15 8.77 -32.77
C ARG A 356 -9.82 9.30 -31.50
N THR A 357 -11.05 8.87 -31.27
CA THR A 357 -11.82 9.13 -30.04
C THR A 357 -12.32 7.79 -29.52
N PRO A 358 -12.54 7.63 -28.20
CA PRO A 358 -13.09 6.40 -27.65
C PRO A 358 -14.52 6.17 -28.16
N GLU A 359 -14.98 4.93 -28.09
CA GLU A 359 -16.36 4.58 -28.42
C GLU A 359 -17.24 4.98 -27.24
N TYR A 360 -18.15 5.95 -27.45
CA TYR A 360 -18.90 6.56 -26.35
C TYR A 360 -19.90 5.61 -25.68
N GLY A 361 -20.26 4.51 -26.35
CA GLY A 361 -21.23 3.53 -25.88
C GLY A 361 -22.64 4.10 -25.68
N ASP A 362 -23.54 3.25 -25.21
CA ASP A 362 -24.85 3.65 -24.70
C ASP A 362 -24.78 3.73 -23.17
N PHE A 363 -24.86 4.93 -22.62
CA PHE A 363 -24.96 5.16 -21.17
C PHE A 363 -26.40 5.56 -20.81
N ALA A 364 -26.82 5.17 -19.61
CA ALA A 364 -28.14 5.45 -19.04
C ALA A 364 -28.24 6.91 -18.56
N ASP A 365 -27.18 7.44 -17.95
CA ASP A 365 -27.12 8.82 -17.48
C ASP A 365 -25.69 9.38 -17.52
N ARG A 366 -25.58 10.71 -17.50
CA ARG A 366 -24.30 11.44 -17.52
C ARG A 366 -24.38 12.71 -16.71
N LEU A 367 -23.31 12.99 -15.97
CA LEU A 367 -23.08 14.29 -15.36
C LEU A 367 -21.70 14.81 -15.73
N THR A 368 -21.61 16.04 -16.23
CA THR A 368 -20.33 16.68 -16.59
C THR A 368 -20.19 18.01 -15.86
N THR A 369 -18.97 18.35 -15.44
CA THR A 369 -18.61 19.64 -14.83
C THR A 369 -17.26 20.11 -15.36
N ARG A 370 -17.00 21.42 -15.28
CA ARG A 370 -15.76 22.05 -15.75
C ARG A 370 -15.30 23.14 -14.81
N LEU A 371 -14.01 23.31 -14.69
CA LEU A 371 -13.35 24.44 -14.05
C LEU A 371 -12.34 25.02 -15.07
N THR A 372 -12.53 26.27 -15.45
CA THR A 372 -11.71 26.94 -16.46
C THR A 372 -11.07 28.18 -15.84
N GLY A 373 -9.75 28.18 -15.71
CA GLY A 373 -8.93 29.35 -15.39
C GLY A 373 -8.03 29.75 -16.57
N PRO A 374 -7.15 30.75 -16.39
CA PRO A 374 -6.19 31.16 -17.42
C PRO A 374 -5.15 30.09 -17.78
N GLU A 375 -4.69 29.31 -16.79
CA GLU A 375 -3.58 28.34 -16.93
C GLU A 375 -3.93 26.95 -16.37
N ASP A 376 -5.20 26.73 -15.98
CA ASP A 376 -5.68 25.49 -15.36
C ASP A 376 -7.08 25.19 -15.89
N HIS A 377 -7.20 24.06 -16.58
CA HIS A 377 -8.46 23.55 -17.07
C HIS A 377 -8.70 22.17 -16.49
N ARG A 378 -9.87 21.99 -15.89
CA ARG A 378 -10.31 20.71 -15.34
C ARG A 378 -11.67 20.37 -15.89
N SER A 379 -11.87 19.12 -16.27
CA SER A 379 -13.19 18.60 -16.58
C SER A 379 -13.39 17.28 -15.87
N ARG A 380 -14.60 17.03 -15.39
CA ARG A 380 -15.02 15.71 -14.90
C ARG A 380 -16.28 15.29 -15.60
N GLU A 381 -16.33 14.03 -16.00
CA GLU A 381 -17.51 13.39 -16.57
C GLU A 381 -17.74 12.05 -15.88
N LEU A 382 -18.92 11.92 -15.28
CA LEU A 382 -19.42 10.67 -14.73
C LEU A 382 -20.44 10.09 -15.70
N LEU A 383 -20.21 8.86 -16.13
CA LEU A 383 -21.06 8.08 -17.02
C LEU A 383 -21.62 6.90 -16.24
N LEU A 384 -22.93 6.70 -16.32
CA LEU A 384 -23.59 5.52 -15.77
C LEU A 384 -24.04 4.62 -16.90
N PHE A 385 -23.44 3.44 -17.04
CA PHE A 385 -23.75 2.51 -18.13
C PHE A 385 -24.96 1.62 -17.80
N ALA A 386 -25.54 1.03 -18.85
CA ALA A 386 -26.63 0.07 -18.69
C ALA A 386 -26.22 -1.16 -17.87
N ASP A 387 -24.99 -1.62 -18.05
CA ASP A 387 -24.41 -2.79 -17.38
C ASP A 387 -22.88 -2.68 -17.26
N LEU A 388 -22.29 -3.60 -16.49
CA LEU A 388 -20.85 -3.69 -16.27
C LEU A 388 -20.05 -3.91 -17.56
N PRO A 389 -20.42 -4.86 -18.46
CA PRO A 389 -19.70 -5.04 -19.73
C PRO A 389 -19.63 -3.78 -20.59
N ALA A 390 -20.68 -2.95 -20.61
CA ALA A 390 -20.66 -1.67 -21.33
C ALA A 390 -19.68 -0.67 -20.72
N ALA A 391 -19.58 -0.61 -19.38
CA ALA A 391 -18.60 0.22 -18.68
C ALA A 391 -17.15 -0.24 -18.95
N GLU A 392 -16.90 -1.56 -18.91
CA GLU A 392 -15.60 -2.16 -19.24
C GLU A 392 -15.21 -1.86 -20.70
N ALA A 393 -16.14 -2.01 -21.64
CA ALA A 393 -15.89 -1.71 -23.05
C ALA A 393 -15.52 -0.24 -23.29
N TYR A 394 -16.18 0.70 -22.58
CA TYR A 394 -15.82 2.11 -22.64
C TYR A 394 -14.40 2.35 -22.11
N LEU A 395 -14.09 1.79 -20.93
CA LEU A 395 -12.80 1.89 -20.27
C LEU A 395 -11.66 1.37 -21.17
N ASP A 396 -11.84 0.20 -21.76
CA ASP A 396 -10.92 -0.41 -22.72
C ASP A 396 -10.71 0.47 -23.96
N SER A 397 -11.79 1.07 -24.47
CA SER A 397 -11.71 1.96 -25.64
C SER A 397 -10.88 3.21 -25.37
N VAL A 398 -10.99 3.79 -24.16
CA VAL A 398 -10.18 4.94 -23.76
C VAL A 398 -8.71 4.54 -23.62
N SER A 399 -8.40 3.46 -22.88
CA SER A 399 -7.02 2.99 -22.73
C SER A 399 -6.36 2.65 -24.08
N ALA A 400 -7.10 2.00 -24.99
CA ALA A 400 -6.59 1.58 -26.28
C ALA A 400 -6.18 2.75 -27.18
N ILE A 401 -6.94 3.86 -27.21
CA ILE A 401 -6.60 5.00 -28.07
C ILE A 401 -5.29 5.68 -27.66
N TYR A 402 -5.01 5.76 -26.36
CA TYR A 402 -3.79 6.38 -25.83
C TYR A 402 -2.60 5.44 -25.88
N SER A 403 -2.78 4.15 -25.56
CA SER A 403 -1.74 3.12 -25.66
C SER A 403 -1.23 2.95 -27.09
N LEU A 404 -2.09 3.16 -28.09
CA LEU A 404 -1.74 3.12 -29.52
C LEU A 404 -1.19 4.47 -30.05
N CYS A 405 -1.11 5.50 -29.21
CA CYS A 405 -0.68 6.84 -29.57
C CYS A 405 0.44 7.37 -28.63
N PRO A 406 1.62 6.73 -28.62
CA PRO A 406 2.72 7.13 -27.73
C PRO A 406 3.29 8.52 -28.04
N ALA A 407 3.06 9.03 -29.26
CA ALA A 407 3.38 10.40 -29.63
C ALA A 407 2.44 10.92 -30.74
N GLU A 408 2.05 12.20 -30.67
CA GLU A 408 1.32 12.90 -31.73
C GLU A 408 1.78 14.36 -31.91
N GLY A 409 1.61 14.90 -33.12
CA GLY A 409 2.04 16.26 -33.49
C GLY A 409 3.42 16.30 -34.15
N GLU A 410 3.75 17.43 -34.79
CA GLU A 410 5.07 17.68 -35.39
C GLU A 410 5.92 18.66 -34.55
N ALA A 411 5.29 19.71 -34.00
CA ALA A 411 5.87 20.64 -33.01
C ALA A 411 4.74 21.57 -32.48
N PRO A 412 4.43 21.57 -31.17
CA PRO A 412 4.99 20.66 -30.19
C PRO A 412 4.52 19.21 -30.41
N THR A 413 5.37 18.25 -30.05
CA THR A 413 5.03 16.83 -29.96
C THR A 413 4.44 16.56 -28.58
N MET A 414 3.30 15.89 -28.52
CA MET A 414 2.72 15.37 -27.29
C MET A 414 3.09 13.89 -27.16
N THR A 415 3.84 13.53 -26.12
CA THR A 415 4.12 12.13 -25.78
C THR A 415 3.10 11.60 -24.78
N THR A 416 2.75 10.32 -24.87
CA THR A 416 1.70 9.70 -24.04
C THR A 416 2.28 8.52 -23.26
N ALA A 417 2.00 8.47 -21.96
CA ALA A 417 2.20 7.29 -21.12
C ALA A 417 0.86 6.87 -20.50
N VAL A 418 0.63 5.56 -20.41
CA VAL A 418 -0.54 4.98 -19.74
C VAL A 418 -0.04 4.07 -18.63
N THR A 419 -0.48 4.30 -17.41
CA THR A 419 -0.10 3.52 -16.23
C THR A 419 -1.34 3.04 -15.49
N PRO A 420 -1.33 1.83 -14.88
CA PRO A 420 -2.40 1.42 -13.98
C PRO A 420 -2.64 2.46 -12.87
N GLY A 421 -3.90 2.65 -12.49
CA GLY A 421 -4.30 3.47 -11.34
C GLY A 421 -4.67 2.60 -10.15
N SER A 422 -4.85 3.22 -8.98
CA SER A 422 -5.20 2.54 -7.72
C SER A 422 -6.61 2.87 -7.19
N LEU A 423 -7.43 3.58 -7.96
CA LEU A 423 -8.79 3.94 -7.55
C LEU A 423 -9.84 3.01 -8.18
N GLY A 424 -10.91 2.75 -7.43
CA GLY A 424 -12.09 1.99 -7.88
C GLY A 424 -11.80 0.51 -8.17
N ASP A 425 -12.72 -0.14 -8.89
CA ASP A 425 -12.57 -1.55 -9.29
C ASP A 425 -11.49 -1.71 -10.37
N GLN A 426 -11.34 -0.69 -11.22
CA GLN A 426 -10.37 -0.64 -12.30
C GLN A 426 -10.08 0.81 -12.66
N SER A 427 -8.80 1.17 -12.78
CA SER A 427 -8.41 2.51 -13.20
C SER A 427 -7.08 2.56 -13.95
N PHE A 428 -6.85 3.67 -14.65
CA PHE A 428 -5.57 4.03 -15.24
C PHE A 428 -5.40 5.54 -15.30
N ASP A 429 -4.14 5.97 -15.30
CA ASP A 429 -3.70 7.35 -15.51
C ASP A 429 -3.03 7.45 -16.88
N ILE A 430 -3.43 8.47 -17.64
CA ILE A 430 -2.83 8.82 -18.92
C ILE A 430 -2.14 10.17 -18.75
N ARG A 431 -0.82 10.16 -18.90
CA ARG A 431 0.00 11.37 -18.87
C ARG A 431 0.37 11.76 -20.28
N ARG A 432 0.14 13.02 -20.61
CA ARG A 432 0.52 13.61 -21.89
C ARG A 432 1.43 14.79 -21.66
N ASP A 433 2.65 14.67 -22.15
CA ASP A 433 3.69 15.67 -21.97
C ASP A 433 4.05 16.31 -23.31
N SER A 434 4.02 17.65 -23.36
CA SER A 434 4.40 18.42 -24.52
C SER A 434 5.89 18.73 -24.50
N ASP A 435 6.58 18.54 -25.62
CA ASP A 435 7.95 19.07 -25.80
C ASP A 435 8.01 20.61 -25.87
N GLY A 436 6.85 21.28 -25.80
CA GLY A 436 6.68 22.72 -25.72
C GLY A 436 6.15 23.19 -24.37
N ILE A 437 4.95 23.77 -24.39
CA ILE A 437 4.21 24.22 -23.20
C ILE A 437 2.96 23.36 -23.13
N GLY A 438 2.72 22.75 -21.98
CA GLY A 438 1.48 22.07 -21.69
C GLY A 438 1.66 20.64 -21.22
N ALA A 439 0.91 20.28 -20.20
CA ALA A 439 0.78 18.92 -19.71
C ALA A 439 -0.70 18.59 -19.54
N VAL A 440 -1.07 17.33 -19.79
CA VAL A 440 -2.42 16.82 -19.55
C VAL A 440 -2.32 15.53 -18.74
N SER A 441 -3.09 15.44 -17.65
CA SER A 441 -3.38 14.17 -16.99
C SER A 441 -4.84 13.81 -17.24
N ILE A 442 -5.10 12.54 -17.54
CA ILE A 442 -6.44 11.99 -17.68
C ILE A 442 -6.51 10.76 -16.80
N GLN A 443 -7.40 10.80 -15.81
CA GLN A 443 -7.68 9.66 -14.96
C GLN A 443 -9.03 9.07 -15.30
N VAL A 444 -9.06 7.74 -15.41
CA VAL A 444 -10.29 7.01 -15.68
C VAL A 444 -10.46 5.95 -14.60
N VAL A 445 -11.61 5.98 -13.92
CA VAL A 445 -11.92 5.09 -12.80
C VAL A 445 -13.29 4.47 -13.02
N ARG A 446 -13.39 3.15 -12.87
CA ARG A 446 -14.65 2.40 -12.89
C ARG A 446 -15.00 1.94 -11.47
N VAL A 447 -16.28 2.08 -11.10
CA VAL A 447 -16.87 1.45 -9.91
C VAL A 447 -18.21 0.84 -10.34
N GLY A 448 -18.32 -0.48 -10.32
CA GLY A 448 -19.42 -1.22 -10.92
C GLY A 448 -19.63 -0.82 -12.39
N ARG A 449 -20.85 -0.34 -12.70
CA ARG A 449 -21.25 0.15 -14.04
C ARG A 449 -21.04 1.66 -14.25
N ALA A 450 -20.48 2.37 -13.27
CA ALA A 450 -20.20 3.80 -13.38
C ALA A 450 -18.72 4.02 -13.77
N VAL A 451 -18.47 4.98 -14.67
CA VAL A 451 -17.12 5.39 -15.07
C VAL A 451 -16.97 6.89 -14.87
N LEU A 452 -15.95 7.28 -14.11
CA LEU A 452 -15.54 8.66 -13.93
C LEU A 452 -14.29 8.94 -14.76
N VAL A 453 -14.33 10.02 -15.53
CA VAL A 453 -13.19 10.57 -16.26
C VAL A 453 -12.88 11.96 -15.72
N ASP A 454 -11.65 12.18 -15.24
CA ASP A 454 -11.11 13.49 -14.86
C ASP A 454 -10.02 13.86 -15.86
N THR A 455 -10.12 15.05 -16.45
CA THR A 455 -9.07 15.64 -17.27
C THR A 455 -8.55 16.88 -16.56
N ARG A 456 -7.23 17.02 -16.51
CA ARG A 456 -6.55 18.25 -16.08
C ARG A 456 -5.52 18.66 -17.08
N SER A 457 -5.46 19.95 -17.39
CA SER A 457 -4.38 20.52 -18.17
C SER A 457 -3.86 21.81 -17.56
N THR A 458 -2.56 22.03 -17.76
CA THR A 458 -1.85 23.23 -17.31
C THR A 458 -0.80 23.61 -18.33
N GLU A 459 -0.24 24.83 -18.24
CA GLU A 459 0.90 25.29 -19.03
C GLU A 459 2.24 24.69 -18.56
N GLY A 460 2.30 24.06 -17.40
CA GLY A 460 3.47 23.31 -16.93
C GLY A 460 3.87 22.15 -17.85
N ASN A 461 5.11 21.69 -17.69
CA ASN A 461 5.73 20.63 -18.51
C ASN A 461 5.96 19.33 -17.72
N ASP A 462 5.24 19.14 -16.62
CA ASP A 462 5.33 17.91 -15.82
C ASP A 462 3.92 17.42 -15.45
N PRO A 463 3.46 16.32 -16.08
CA PRO A 463 2.16 15.73 -15.75
C PRO A 463 2.17 14.94 -14.43
N GLY A 464 3.31 14.67 -13.82
CA GLY A 464 3.42 13.88 -12.59
C GLY A 464 2.66 14.48 -11.40
N PRO A 465 2.95 15.74 -11.00
CA PRO A 465 2.21 16.43 -9.95
C PRO A 465 0.71 16.56 -10.25
N LEU A 466 0.34 16.81 -11.52
CA LEU A 466 -1.07 16.89 -11.93
C LEU A 466 -1.81 15.57 -11.69
N ALA A 467 -1.19 14.45 -12.01
CA ALA A 467 -1.77 13.14 -11.78
C ALA A 467 -1.94 12.85 -10.28
N ALA A 468 -0.96 13.17 -9.44
CA ALA A 468 -1.10 13.00 -7.99
C ALA A 468 -2.27 13.83 -7.45
N GLU A 469 -2.33 15.12 -7.79
CA GLU A 469 -3.44 16.00 -7.36
C GLU A 469 -4.81 15.59 -7.95
N ALA A 470 -4.82 15.00 -9.14
CA ALA A 470 -6.03 14.45 -9.75
C ALA A 470 -6.57 13.26 -8.95
N GLN A 471 -5.67 12.37 -8.56
CA GLN A 471 -6.00 11.18 -7.81
C GLN A 471 -6.54 11.53 -6.42
N ASP A 472 -5.84 12.39 -5.69
CA ASP A 472 -6.26 12.86 -4.37
C ASP A 472 -7.62 13.55 -4.42
N GLY A 473 -7.82 14.41 -5.43
CA GLY A 473 -9.07 15.13 -5.62
C GLY A 473 -10.24 14.24 -6.05
N MET A 474 -10.01 13.01 -6.50
CA MET A 474 -11.04 12.09 -6.97
C MET A 474 -11.53 11.10 -5.91
N ALA A 475 -10.79 10.89 -4.82
CA ALA A 475 -11.09 9.88 -3.81
C ALA A 475 -12.55 9.96 -3.30
N ASP A 476 -13.01 11.15 -2.89
CA ASP A 476 -14.38 11.35 -2.40
C ASP A 476 -15.46 11.09 -3.48
N VAL A 477 -15.15 11.45 -4.73
CA VAL A 477 -16.06 11.24 -5.87
C VAL A 477 -16.19 9.74 -6.15
N VAL A 478 -15.08 9.03 -6.17
CA VAL A 478 -15.01 7.57 -6.39
C VAL A 478 -15.70 6.81 -5.26
N ALA A 479 -15.48 7.21 -4.00
CA ALA A 479 -16.19 6.63 -2.86
C ALA A 479 -17.71 6.80 -3.01
N THR A 480 -18.17 7.97 -3.48
CA THR A 480 -19.59 8.22 -3.73
C THR A 480 -20.14 7.43 -4.93
N MET A 481 -19.31 7.08 -5.93
CA MET A 481 -19.75 6.22 -7.04
C MET A 481 -20.19 4.83 -6.57
N GLY A 482 -19.68 4.35 -5.42
CA GLY A 482 -20.12 3.09 -4.83
C GLY A 482 -21.63 3.01 -4.59
N SER A 483 -22.30 4.14 -4.35
CA SER A 483 -23.76 4.16 -4.20
C SER A 483 -24.54 4.08 -5.52
N LEU A 484 -23.85 4.16 -6.67
CA LEU A 484 -24.44 4.03 -8.01
C LEU A 484 -24.30 2.60 -8.56
N ALA A 485 -23.52 1.75 -7.90
CA ALA A 485 -23.29 0.36 -8.28
C ALA A 485 -24.35 -0.54 -7.60
N PRO A 486 -25.33 -1.09 -8.33
CA PRO A 486 -26.23 -2.11 -7.80
C PRO A 486 -25.59 -3.49 -7.68
#